data_AF-A0A7Y1TBI4-F1
#
_entry.id   AF-A0A7Y1TBI4-F1
#
_cell.length_a   1.000
_cell.length_b   1.000
_cell.length_c   1.000
_cell.angle_alpha   90.00
_cell.angle_beta   90.00
_cell.angle_gamma   90.00
#
_symmetry.space_group_name_H-M   'P 1'
#
loop_
_entity.id
_entity.type
_entity.pdbx_description
1 polymer ?
#
loop_
_entity_poly.entity_id
_entity_poly.type
_entity_poly.pdbx_seq_one_letter_code
_entity_poly.pdbx_strand_id
1 'polypeptide(L)' 'MIDWSEIETVLLDMDGTLLDLYYDNHFWREYLPEHYARLHALEPDHARSLL' A
#
# COMPACT_ATOMS: atom_id res chain seq x y z
N MET A 1 24.68 -4.53 -8.36
CA MET A 1 24.54 -3.45 -7.37
C MET A 1 23.93 -2.27 -8.13
N ILE A 2 22.93 -1.59 -7.57
CA ILE A 2 22.27 -0.47 -8.25
C ILE A 2 23.30 0.67 -8.37
N ASP A 3 23.40 1.30 -9.55
CA ASP A 3 24.24 2.47 -9.74
C ASP A 3 23.50 3.71 -9.25
N TRP A 4 23.89 4.19 -8.06
CA TRP A 4 23.27 5.34 -7.43
C TRP A 4 23.53 6.66 -8.15
N SER A 5 24.54 6.71 -9.03
CA SER A 5 24.86 7.93 -9.78
C SER A 5 23.83 8.26 -10.87
N GLU A 6 23.04 7.27 -11.29
CA GLU A 6 21.96 7.43 -12.27
C GLU A 6 20.60 7.78 -11.62
N ILE A 7 20.51 7.80 -10.29
CA ILE A 7 19.26 8.05 -9.56
C ILE A 7 19.22 9.48 -9.06
N GLU A 8 18.33 10.29 -9.65
CA GLU A 8 18.16 11.69 -9.27
C GLU A 8 17.24 11.90 -8.06
N THR A 9 16.32 10.97 -7.81
CA THR A 9 15.30 11.11 -6.76
C THR A 9 15.10 9.79 -6.05
N VAL A 10 15.11 9.85 -4.72
CA VAL A 10 14.74 8.76 -3.83
C VAL A 10 13.55 9.25 -3.00
N LEU A 11 12.48 8.46 -2.99
CA LEU A 11 11.32 8.69 -2.15
C LEU A 11 11.45 7.83 -0.90
N LEU A 12 11.31 8.46 0.26
CA LEU A 12 11.31 7.79 1.56
C LEU A 12 9.93 7.91 2.19
N ASP A 13 9.54 6.90 2.94
CA ASP A 13 8.37 6.93 3.81
C ASP A 13 8.66 7.78 5.07
N MET A 14 7.63 8.09 5.86
CA MET A 14 7.68 8.92 7.06
C MET A 14 8.61 8.35 8.16
N ASP A 15 8.89 7.05 8.13
CA ASP A 15 9.80 6.37 9.05
C ASP A 15 11.25 6.24 8.52
N GLY A 16 11.52 6.77 7.32
CA GLY A 16 12.82 6.73 6.67
C GLY A 16 13.12 5.46 5.88
N THR A 17 12.14 4.57 5.70
CA THR A 17 12.25 3.42 4.79
C THR A 17 12.08 3.85 3.33
N LEU A 18 12.55 3.05 2.37
CA LEU A 18 12.33 3.32 0.95
C LEU A 18 10.83 3.18 0.63
N LEU A 19 10.25 4.22 0.04
CA LEU A 19 8.84 4.21 -0.31
C LEU A 19 8.57 3.24 -1.47
N ASP A 20 7.63 2.32 -1.27
CA ASP A 20 7.12 1.43 -2.31
C ASP A 20 5.66 1.74 -2.61
N LEU A 21 5.45 2.58 -3.62
CA LEU A 21 4.11 2.98 -4.05
C LEU A 21 3.25 1.82 -4.55
N TYR A 22 3.85 0.76 -5.11
CA TYR A 22 3.07 -0.37 -5.60
C TYR A 22 2.52 -1.17 -4.43
N TYR A 23 3.39 -1.47 -3.47
CA TYR A 23 3.01 -2.18 -2.25
C TYR A 23 1.95 -1.39 -1.47
N ASP A 24 2.16 -0.10 -1.23
CA ASP A 24 1.22 0.73 -0.48
C ASP A 24 -0.15 0.77 -1.15
N ASN A 25 -0.19 1.01 -2.46
CA ASN A 25 -1.46 1.07 -3.19
C ASN A 25 -2.21 -0.26 -3.14
N HIS A 26 -1.52 -1.39 -3.33
CA HIS A 26 -2.15 -2.70 -3.26
C HIS A 26 -2.62 -3.02 -1.84
N PHE A 27 -1.78 -2.76 -0.83
CA PHE A 27 -2.10 -3.04 0.57
C PHE A 27 -3.35 -2.28 1.02
N TRP A 28 -3.39 -0.96 0.79
CA TRP A 28 -4.47 -0.12 1.27
C TRP A 28 -5.76 -0.25 0.44
N ARG A 29 -5.67 -0.47 -0.88
CA ARG A 29 -6.87 -0.47 -1.75
C ARG A 29 -7.48 -1.85 -1.97
N GLU A 30 -6.71 -2.91 -1.84
CA GLU A 30 -7.17 -4.27 -2.11
C GLU A 30 -7.09 -5.14 -0.86
N TYR A 31 -5.88 -5.33 -0.32
CA TYR A 31 -5.65 -6.29 0.75
C TYR A 31 -6.40 -5.95 2.05
N LEU A 32 -6.32 -4.69 2.49
CA LEU A 32 -6.95 -4.25 3.74
C LEU A 32 -8.48 -4.30 3.67
N PRO A 33 -9.16 -3.75 2.63
CA PRO A 33 -10.60 -3.89 2.49
C PRO A 33 -11.07 -5.35 2.42
N GLU A 34 -10.36 -6.22 1.73
CA GLU A 34 -10.70 -7.66 1.67
C GLU A 34 -10.60 -8.35 3.04
N HIS A 35 -9.54 -8.08 3.80
CA HIS A 35 -9.39 -8.62 5.15
C HIS A 35 -10.45 -8.08 6.11
N TYR A 36 -10.72 -6.78 6.05
CA TYR A 36 -11.76 -6.13 6.84
C TYR A 36 -13.13 -6.74 6.53
N ALA A 37 -13.45 -6.92 5.24
CA ALA A 37 -14.70 -7.56 4.81
C ALA A 37 -14.86 -8.95 5.42
N ARG A 38 -13.81 -9.79 5.38
CA ARG A 38 -13.85 -11.14 5.97
C ARG A 38 -14.04 -11.14 7.48
N LEU A 39 -13.33 -10.27 8.20
CA LEU A 39 -13.41 -10.20 9.66
C LEU A 39 -14.79 -9.77 10.13
N HIS A 40 -15.45 -8.89 9.38
CA HIS A 40 -16.74 -8.30 9.72
C HIS A 40 -17.94 -8.93 8.98
N ALA A 41 -17.70 -10.00 8.19
CA ALA A 41 -18.71 -10.63 7.33
C ALA A 41 -19.45 -9.63 6.43
N LEU A 42 -18.71 -8.69 5.83
CA LEU A 42 -19.20 -7.72 4.86
C LEU A 42 -18.88 -8.17 3.44
N GLU A 43 -19.63 -7.65 2.47
CA GLU A 43 -19.24 -7.74 1.07
C GLU A 43 -18.01 -6.84 0.79
N PRO A 44 -17.07 -7.27 -0.07
CA PRO A 44 -15.82 -6.53 -0.34
C PRO A 44 -16.04 -5.07 -0.76
N ASP A 45 -17.03 -4.81 -1.61
CA ASP A 45 -17.33 -3.45 -2.09
C ASP A 45 -17.90 -2.55 -0.99
N HIS A 46 -18.65 -3.12 -0.05
CA HIS A 46 -19.12 -2.37 1.12
C HIS A 46 -17.93 -2.01 2.02
N ALA A 47 -17.02 -2.96 2.30
CA ALA A 47 -15.81 -2.68 3.07
C ALA A 47 -14.93 -1.59 2.43
N ARG A 48 -14.77 -1.60 1.10
CA ARG A 48 -14.04 -0.55 0.35
C ARG A 48 -14.66 0.84 0.46
N SER A 49 -15.98 0.94 0.69
CA SER A 49 -16.64 2.24 0.86
C SER A 49 -16.50 2.83 2.27
N LEU A 50 -16.06 2.01 3.24
CA LEU A 50 -15.92 2.40 4.65
C LEU A 50 -14.48 2.81 5.02
N LEU A 51 -13.49 2.50 4.16
CA LEU A 51 -12.07 2.75 4.34
C LEU A 51 -11.58 3.73 3.27
#